data_AF-A0A8T8DYS2-F1
#
_entry.id   AF-A0A8T8DYS2-F1
#
_cell.length_a   1.000
_cell.length_b   1.000
_cell.length_c   1.000
_cell.angle_alpha   90.00
_cell.angle_beta   90.00
_cell.angle_gamma   90.00
#
_symmetry.space_group_name_H-M   'P 1'
#
loop_
_entity.id
_entity.type
_entity.pdbx_description
1 polymer ?
#
loop_
_entity_poly.entity_id
_entity_poly.type
_entity_poly.pdbx_seq_one_letter_code
_entity_poly.pdbx_strand_id
1 'polypeptide(L)'
;MSMDLVRFESVAARDVALVVLEELTHAASVRAWLLESIGLETESTTILEASDSLGGPESAEFDATRRWSALEVGLETADERVRLVLTVGTGPAVDTDVDALESIRTRRDRSLEGDWDDCRLVSIAPKSALETGTTDTELPADATISLESFRDRFAARDGDRDEYRTALVQAAIDRGRRSASADGPPSIVAEYRALVRERDPVFDLEAENEDADTVAADDTAVAIDAPPLADDHRLVHALTDGTVDLRIPGAAVHLRAFAARYATAIPPATELLTDGDALVLRLSVPAIDSDSSENDDALDGDATAIDEAAVDEALTALRDLLTVSERVADRSS
;
A
#
# COMPACT_ATOMS: atom_id res chain seq x y z
N MET A 1 31.46 -10.37 11.36
CA MET A 1 30.84 -10.74 10.06
C MET A 1 29.77 -9.71 9.83
N SER A 2 29.86 -8.94 8.75
CA SER A 2 28.78 -8.01 8.38
C SER A 2 27.68 -8.87 7.77
N MET A 3 26.63 -9.16 8.51
CA MET A 3 25.43 -9.80 7.95
C MET A 3 24.77 -8.74 7.07
N ASP A 4 24.52 -9.10 5.81
CA ASP A 4 23.70 -8.28 4.92
C ASP A 4 22.33 -8.10 5.59
N LEU A 5 22.02 -6.85 5.98
CA LEU A 5 20.71 -6.47 6.50
C LEU A 5 19.67 -6.92 5.48
N VAL A 6 18.74 -7.78 5.90
CA VAL A 6 17.62 -8.24 5.06
C VAL A 6 16.86 -7.01 4.60
N ARG A 7 16.89 -6.75 3.29
CA ARG A 7 16.11 -5.69 2.66
C ARG A 7 14.77 -6.29 2.24
N PHE A 8 13.69 -5.73 2.77
CA PHE A 8 12.35 -6.06 2.35
C PHE A 8 11.97 -5.15 1.18
N GLU A 9 11.68 -5.74 0.03
CA GLU A 9 11.17 -5.00 -1.14
C GLU A 9 9.74 -4.48 -0.88
N SER A 10 8.94 -5.26 -0.15
CA SER A 10 7.61 -4.86 0.30
C SER A 10 7.30 -5.44 1.68
N VAL A 11 6.64 -4.66 2.53
CA VAL A 11 6.06 -5.13 3.80
C VAL A 11 4.59 -4.71 3.86
N ALA A 12 3.71 -5.65 4.21
CA ALA A 12 2.29 -5.42 4.41
C ALA A 12 1.94 -5.32 5.91
N ALA A 13 0.79 -4.70 6.23
CA ALA A 13 0.31 -4.60 7.60
C ALA A 13 0.13 -5.97 8.28
N ARG A 14 -0.24 -6.98 7.50
CA ARG A 14 -0.37 -8.37 7.95
C ARG A 14 0.96 -8.95 8.44
N ASP A 15 2.08 -8.66 7.78
CA ASP A 15 3.38 -9.20 8.18
C ASP A 15 3.76 -8.74 9.59
N VAL A 16 3.51 -7.45 9.87
CA VAL A 16 3.68 -6.87 11.20
C VAL A 16 2.68 -7.47 12.18
N ALA A 17 1.42 -7.61 11.79
CA ALA A 17 0.39 -8.21 12.64
C ALA A 17 0.73 -9.65 13.05
N LEU A 18 1.26 -10.47 12.15
CA LEU A 18 1.68 -11.83 12.49
C LEU A 18 2.86 -11.84 13.48
N VAL A 19 3.81 -10.91 13.36
CA VAL A 19 4.88 -10.74 14.35
C VAL A 19 4.32 -10.33 15.71
N VAL A 20 3.39 -9.38 15.75
CA VAL A 20 2.71 -8.96 16.98
C VAL A 20 1.95 -10.13 17.62
N LEU A 21 1.19 -10.89 16.83
CA LEU A 21 0.46 -12.07 17.28
C LEU A 21 1.39 -13.14 17.86
N GLU A 22 2.52 -13.40 17.20
CA GLU A 22 3.51 -14.35 17.67
C GLU A 22 4.08 -13.92 19.03
N GLU A 23 4.49 -12.65 19.16
CA GLU A 23 5.08 -12.13 20.40
C GLU A 23 4.08 -12.06 21.54
N LEU A 24 2.82 -11.69 21.26
CA LEU A 24 1.73 -11.76 22.24
C LEU A 24 1.55 -13.18 22.75
N THR A 25 1.61 -14.18 21.87
CA THR A 25 1.37 -15.58 22.23
C THR A 25 2.54 -16.19 22.99
N HIS A 26 3.78 -15.98 22.51
CA HIS A 26 4.95 -16.73 22.96
C HIS A 26 5.93 -15.94 23.83
N ALA A 27 5.95 -14.61 23.76
CA ALA A 27 6.89 -13.78 24.52
C ALA A 27 6.19 -13.11 25.71
N ALA A 28 6.23 -13.78 26.87
CA ALA A 28 5.59 -13.28 28.11
C ALA A 28 6.03 -11.84 28.48
N SER A 29 7.29 -11.48 28.22
CA SER A 29 7.82 -10.14 28.47
C SER A 29 7.27 -9.08 27.51
N VAL A 30 6.96 -9.43 26.25
CA VAL A 30 6.32 -8.51 25.30
C VAL A 30 4.83 -8.40 25.61
N ARG A 31 4.16 -9.52 25.91
CA ARG A 31 2.77 -9.53 26.36
C ARG A 31 2.57 -8.66 27.60
N ALA A 32 3.36 -8.87 28.66
CA ALA A 32 3.23 -8.07 29.88
C ALA A 32 3.39 -6.57 29.60
N TRP A 33 4.38 -6.19 28.79
CA TRP A 33 4.59 -4.81 28.39
C TRP A 33 3.41 -4.23 27.58
N LEU A 34 2.87 -4.98 26.63
CA LEU A 34 1.75 -4.53 25.82
C LEU A 34 0.51 -4.33 26.70
N LEU A 35 0.20 -5.29 27.56
CA LEU A 35 -0.93 -5.22 28.50
C LEU A 35 -0.79 -4.03 29.46
N GLU A 36 0.40 -3.81 30.02
CA GLU A 36 0.70 -2.62 30.84
C GLU A 36 0.50 -1.32 30.05
N SER A 37 0.95 -1.29 28.79
CA SER A 37 0.83 -0.11 27.91
C SER A 37 -0.61 0.25 27.57
N ILE A 38 -1.53 -0.72 27.63
CA ILE A 38 -2.98 -0.51 27.41
C ILE A 38 -3.78 -0.46 28.71
N GLY A 39 -3.11 -0.44 29.88
CA GLY A 39 -3.74 -0.28 31.18
C GLY A 39 -4.40 -1.54 31.76
N LEU A 40 -4.01 -2.73 31.30
CA LEU A 40 -4.50 -4.01 31.84
C LEU A 40 -3.49 -4.64 32.82
N GLU A 41 -4.02 -5.40 33.79
CA GLU A 41 -3.22 -6.13 34.76
C GLU A 41 -2.42 -7.27 34.12
N THR A 42 -1.18 -7.46 34.58
CA THR A 42 -0.19 -8.35 33.95
C THR A 42 0.13 -9.61 34.75
N GLU A 43 -0.21 -9.66 36.05
CA GLU A 43 0.29 -10.69 36.97
C GLU A 43 -0.41 -12.06 36.82
N SER A 44 -1.54 -12.16 36.11
CA SER A 44 -2.29 -13.41 35.95
C SER A 44 -3.12 -13.48 34.66
N THR A 45 -2.52 -13.12 33.52
CA THR A 45 -3.22 -13.14 32.23
C THR A 45 -2.99 -14.45 31.48
N THR A 46 -4.08 -15.15 31.14
CA THR A 46 -4.06 -16.34 30.28
C THR A 46 -4.64 -15.99 28.91
N ILE A 47 -3.99 -16.43 27.83
CA ILE A 47 -4.55 -16.31 26.48
C ILE A 47 -5.54 -17.46 26.28
N LEU A 48 -6.80 -17.13 26.06
CA LEU A 48 -7.85 -18.10 25.75
C LEU A 48 -7.88 -18.43 24.26
N GLU A 49 -7.79 -17.38 23.44
CA GLU A 49 -7.80 -17.49 21.99
C GLU A 49 -7.04 -16.33 21.35
N ALA A 50 -6.50 -16.57 20.16
CA ALA A 50 -5.84 -15.54 19.37
C ALA A 50 -6.04 -15.87 17.89
N SER A 51 -6.53 -14.91 17.13
CA SER A 51 -6.86 -15.08 15.72
C SER A 51 -6.49 -13.85 14.90
N ASP A 52 -5.96 -14.07 13.71
CA ASP A 52 -6.02 -13.08 12.65
C ASP A 52 -7.48 -12.96 12.20
N SER A 53 -8.05 -11.75 12.28
CA SER A 53 -9.47 -11.54 11.98
C SER A 53 -9.77 -11.52 10.48
N LEU A 54 -8.74 -11.50 9.62
CA LEU A 54 -8.88 -11.52 8.15
C LEU A 54 -9.04 -12.95 7.60
N GLY A 55 -10.00 -13.69 8.15
CA GLY A 55 -10.33 -15.05 7.72
C GLY A 55 -11.64 -15.61 8.29
N GLY A 56 -12.47 -14.76 8.90
CA GLY A 56 -13.82 -15.17 9.30
C GLY A 56 -14.68 -15.46 8.07
N PRO A 57 -15.64 -16.40 8.15
CA PRO A 57 -16.49 -16.80 7.01
C PRO A 57 -17.33 -15.66 6.40
N GLU A 58 -17.37 -14.48 7.04
CA GLU A 58 -18.16 -13.32 6.63
C GLU A 58 -17.33 -12.18 6.00
N SER A 59 -16.00 -12.20 6.06
CA SER A 59 -15.15 -11.26 5.29
C SER A 59 -14.64 -11.98 4.04
N ALA A 60 -15.46 -11.99 2.99
CA ALA A 60 -15.25 -12.85 1.82
C ALA A 60 -14.02 -12.50 0.96
N GLU A 61 -13.32 -11.39 1.20
CA GLU A 61 -12.12 -11.05 0.42
C GLU A 61 -10.94 -10.71 1.34
N PHE A 62 -9.97 -11.63 1.34
CA PHE A 62 -8.61 -11.37 1.74
C PHE A 62 -8.00 -10.42 0.71
N ASP A 63 -7.98 -9.15 1.06
CA ASP A 63 -7.28 -8.14 0.28
C ASP A 63 -5.87 -7.96 0.85
N ALA A 64 -4.88 -8.48 0.11
CA ALA A 64 -3.47 -8.39 0.46
C ALA A 64 -2.92 -6.95 0.41
N THR A 65 -3.68 -6.02 -0.17
CA THR A 65 -3.32 -4.61 -0.32
C THR A 65 -3.75 -3.74 0.85
N ARG A 66 -4.53 -4.28 1.80
CA ARG A 66 -5.00 -3.53 2.97
C ARG A 66 -3.83 -2.94 3.75
N ARG A 67 -3.84 -1.60 3.86
CA ARG A 67 -2.88 -0.81 4.65
C ARG A 67 -2.99 -1.06 6.17
N TRP A 68 -4.04 -1.78 6.58
CA TRP A 68 -4.29 -2.18 7.95
C TRP A 68 -4.65 -3.66 8.06
N SER A 69 -4.30 -4.27 9.19
CA SER A 69 -4.62 -5.66 9.54
C SER A 69 -5.21 -5.67 10.95
N ALA A 70 -6.15 -6.56 11.23
CA ALA A 70 -6.76 -6.64 12.57
C ALA A 70 -6.53 -8.02 13.19
N LEU A 71 -6.09 -8.02 14.44
CA LEU A 71 -5.92 -9.21 15.27
C LEU A 71 -6.96 -9.17 16.38
N GLU A 72 -7.41 -10.34 16.79
CA GLU A 72 -8.27 -10.46 17.94
C GLU A 72 -7.69 -11.46 18.94
N VAL A 73 -7.59 -11.06 20.19
CA VAL A 73 -6.97 -11.86 21.26
C VAL A 73 -7.90 -11.87 22.46
N GLY A 74 -8.34 -13.06 22.84
CA GLY A 74 -9.11 -13.31 24.04
C GLY A 74 -8.22 -13.58 25.23
N LEU A 75 -8.42 -12.81 26.30
CA LEU A 75 -7.65 -12.89 27.54
C LEU A 75 -8.56 -13.23 28.72
N GLU A 76 -8.06 -14.03 29.65
CA GLU A 76 -8.65 -14.21 30.97
C GLU A 76 -7.70 -13.59 32.00
N THR A 77 -8.19 -12.58 32.72
CA THR A 77 -7.52 -12.01 33.89
C THR A 77 -8.07 -12.68 35.16
N ALA A 78 -7.63 -12.23 36.34
CA ALA A 78 -8.15 -12.76 37.60
C ALA A 78 -9.65 -12.45 37.80
N ASP A 79 -10.13 -11.34 37.24
CA ASP A 79 -11.45 -10.79 37.52
C ASP A 79 -12.41 -10.83 36.33
N GLU A 80 -11.90 -10.90 35.09
CA GLU A 80 -12.72 -10.75 33.88
C GLU A 80 -12.11 -11.39 32.62
N ARG A 81 -12.96 -11.64 31.63
CA ARG A 81 -12.57 -12.01 30.28
C ARG A 81 -12.56 -10.79 29.38
N VAL A 82 -11.40 -10.46 28.84
CA VAL A 82 -11.19 -9.27 28.01
C VAL A 82 -10.89 -9.67 26.57
N ARG A 83 -11.63 -9.11 25.63
CA ARG A 83 -11.31 -9.20 24.20
C ARG A 83 -10.43 -8.02 23.80
N LEU A 84 -9.25 -8.27 23.26
CA LEU A 84 -8.45 -7.27 22.57
C LEU A 84 -8.74 -7.32 21.07
N VAL A 85 -9.01 -6.17 20.47
CA VAL A 85 -9.04 -5.99 19.01
C VAL A 85 -7.90 -5.05 18.66
N LEU A 86 -6.84 -5.58 18.04
CA LEU A 86 -5.65 -4.82 17.69
C LEU A 86 -5.67 -4.50 16.20
N THR A 87 -5.73 -3.22 15.85
CA THR A 87 -5.64 -2.75 14.46
C THR A 87 -4.21 -2.30 14.19
N VAL A 88 -3.53 -2.95 13.27
CA VAL A 88 -2.14 -2.68 12.87
C VAL A 88 -2.15 -1.93 11.54
N GLY A 89 -1.66 -0.70 11.51
CA GLY A 89 -1.49 0.13 10.32
C GLY A 89 -0.01 0.33 9.98
N THR A 90 0.32 0.43 8.70
CA THR A 90 1.70 0.69 8.21
C THR A 90 1.83 1.95 7.35
N GLY A 91 0.73 2.66 7.11
CA GLY A 91 0.65 3.90 6.33
C GLY A 91 0.38 5.15 7.17
N PRO A 92 0.15 6.31 6.54
CA PRO A 92 -0.38 7.50 7.22
C PRO A 92 -1.80 7.17 7.71
N ALA A 93 -2.29 7.92 8.70
CA ALA A 93 -3.70 7.91 9.03
C ALA A 93 -4.48 8.53 7.86
N VAL A 94 -4.83 7.71 6.86
CA VAL A 94 -5.80 8.09 5.83
C VAL A 94 -7.19 7.83 6.41
N ASP A 95 -8.13 8.72 6.10
CA ASP A 95 -9.53 8.63 6.52
C ASP A 95 -9.96 7.18 6.59
N THR A 96 -10.20 6.71 7.82
CA THR A 96 -10.65 5.34 8.02
C THR A 96 -12.03 5.29 7.41
N ASP A 97 -12.16 4.52 6.33
CA ASP A 97 -13.43 4.30 5.65
C ASP A 97 -14.53 4.03 6.70
N VAL A 98 -15.68 4.64 6.51
CA VAL A 98 -16.83 4.55 7.42
C VAL A 98 -17.17 3.07 7.66
N ASP A 99 -17.02 2.24 6.63
CA ASP A 99 -17.24 0.79 6.69
C ASP A 99 -16.23 0.07 7.60
N ALA A 100 -14.98 0.52 7.64
CA ALA A 100 -13.95 -0.03 8.54
C ALA A 100 -14.21 0.39 10.00
N LEU A 101 -14.63 1.64 10.23
CA LEU A 101 -15.05 2.11 11.56
C LEU A 101 -16.30 1.37 12.05
N GLU A 102 -17.29 1.16 11.18
CA GLU A 102 -18.50 0.41 11.49
C GLU A 102 -18.18 -1.08 11.76
N SER A 103 -17.24 -1.68 11.03
CA SER A 103 -16.77 -3.05 11.29
C SER A 103 -16.15 -3.17 12.68
N ILE A 104 -15.30 -2.21 13.08
CA ILE A 104 -14.66 -2.22 14.39
C ILE A 104 -15.69 -2.03 15.51
N ARG A 105 -16.64 -1.09 15.36
CA ARG A 105 -17.74 -0.88 16.31
C ARG A 105 -18.61 -2.12 16.46
N THR A 106 -19.03 -2.70 15.34
CA THR A 106 -19.82 -3.94 15.31
C THR A 106 -19.11 -5.09 16.04
N ARG A 107 -17.78 -5.19 15.91
CA ARG A 107 -16.99 -6.22 16.61
C ARG A 107 -16.93 -6.00 18.11
N ARG A 108 -16.79 -4.75 18.56
CA ARG A 108 -16.86 -4.39 19.99
C ARG A 108 -18.21 -4.80 20.55
N ASP A 109 -19.29 -4.37 19.90
CA ASP A 109 -20.65 -4.64 20.35
C ASP A 109 -20.93 -6.15 20.41
N ARG A 110 -20.54 -6.90 19.37
CA ARG A 110 -20.66 -8.37 19.36
C ARG A 110 -19.85 -9.05 20.46
N SER A 111 -18.65 -8.55 20.77
CA SER A 111 -17.83 -9.13 21.84
C SER A 111 -18.52 -8.99 23.19
N LEU A 112 -19.10 -7.82 23.46
CA LEU A 112 -19.85 -7.52 24.68
C LEU A 112 -21.23 -8.20 24.75
N GLU A 113 -21.82 -8.57 23.61
CA GLU A 113 -23.02 -9.41 23.54
C GLU A 113 -22.71 -10.91 23.74
N GLY A 114 -21.44 -11.31 23.65
CA GLY A 114 -20.97 -12.68 23.78
C GLY A 114 -20.51 -13.06 25.19
N ASP A 115 -19.49 -13.92 25.27
CA ASP A 115 -18.92 -14.44 26.53
C ASP A 115 -17.80 -13.55 27.12
N TRP A 116 -17.62 -12.32 26.62
CA TRP A 116 -16.58 -11.39 27.06
C TRP A 116 -17.15 -10.32 27.99
N ASP A 117 -16.45 -10.04 29.09
CA ASP A 117 -16.84 -9.02 30.06
C ASP A 117 -16.43 -7.61 29.62
N ASP A 118 -15.32 -7.48 28.89
CA ASP A 118 -14.82 -6.21 28.34
C ASP A 118 -14.22 -6.41 26.93
N CYS A 119 -14.16 -5.32 26.16
CA CYS A 119 -13.53 -5.28 24.84
C CYS A 119 -12.70 -4.00 24.67
N ARG A 120 -11.41 -4.17 24.40
CA ARG A 120 -10.41 -3.10 24.22
C ARG A 120 -9.93 -3.01 22.79
N LEU A 121 -10.07 -1.82 22.21
CA LEU A 121 -9.61 -1.48 20.89
C LEU A 121 -8.20 -0.88 20.98
N VAL A 122 -7.21 -1.50 20.35
CA VAL A 122 -5.80 -1.07 20.41
C VAL A 122 -5.33 -0.72 19.00
N SER A 123 -4.87 0.50 18.79
CA SER A 123 -4.27 0.91 17.51
C SER A 123 -2.76 0.78 17.55
N ILE A 124 -2.18 0.08 16.58
CA ILE A 124 -0.74 -0.09 16.39
C ILE A 124 -0.35 0.54 15.07
N ALA A 125 0.41 1.63 15.07
CA ALA A 125 0.79 2.33 13.84
C ALA A 125 2.11 3.09 14.01
N PRO A 126 2.73 3.63 12.92
CA PRO A 126 3.86 4.55 13.07
C PRO A 126 3.50 5.73 13.96
N LYS A 127 4.44 6.20 14.78
CA LYS A 127 4.22 7.31 15.72
C LYS A 127 3.65 8.55 15.03
N SER A 128 4.15 8.87 13.83
CA SER A 128 3.64 10.00 13.04
C SER A 128 2.16 9.88 12.71
N ALA A 129 1.67 8.67 12.39
CA ALA A 129 0.27 8.43 12.07
C ALA A 129 -0.63 8.51 13.32
N LEU A 130 -0.11 8.08 14.48
CA LEU A 130 -0.81 8.19 15.77
C LEU A 130 -0.90 9.65 16.26
N GLU A 131 0.09 10.49 15.96
CA GLU A 131 0.14 11.89 16.37
C GLU A 131 -0.73 12.81 15.49
N THR A 132 -0.95 12.47 14.22
CA THR A 132 -1.78 13.24 13.27
C THR A 132 -3.29 13.02 13.42
N GLY A 133 -3.74 12.08 14.26
CA GLY A 133 -5.15 11.68 14.40
C GLY A 133 -6.11 12.72 15.00
N THR A 134 -5.66 13.95 15.31
CA THR A 134 -6.45 14.99 16.01
C THR A 134 -7.58 15.67 15.21
N THR A 135 -8.07 15.10 14.11
CA THR A 135 -9.18 15.66 13.32
C THR A 135 -10.35 14.67 13.24
N ASP A 136 -11.46 14.99 13.93
CA ASP A 136 -12.88 14.55 13.91
C ASP A 136 -13.34 13.15 13.42
N THR A 137 -12.46 12.30 12.89
CA THR A 137 -12.72 10.97 12.33
C THR A 137 -11.78 9.93 12.98
N GLU A 138 -11.57 10.03 14.30
CA GLU A 138 -10.69 9.09 15.02
C GLU A 138 -11.25 7.66 14.99
N LEU A 139 -10.38 6.70 14.65
CA LEU A 139 -10.55 5.30 15.02
C LEU A 139 -10.83 5.24 16.53
N PRO A 140 -11.95 4.65 16.97
CA PRO A 140 -12.19 4.46 18.40
C PRO A 140 -11.15 3.48 18.92
N ALA A 141 -10.08 3.99 19.52
CA ALA A 141 -9.04 3.20 20.16
C ALA A 141 -9.02 3.54 21.64
N ASP A 142 -9.12 2.52 22.50
CA ASP A 142 -8.97 2.67 23.94
C ASP A 142 -7.49 2.87 24.32
N ALA A 143 -6.56 2.42 23.46
CA ALA A 143 -5.12 2.63 23.61
C ALA A 143 -4.39 2.66 22.26
N THR A 144 -3.22 3.28 22.23
CA THR A 144 -2.34 3.32 21.06
C THR A 144 -0.92 2.86 21.39
N ILE A 145 -0.29 2.14 20.46
CA ILE A 145 1.09 1.66 20.59
C ILE A 145 1.83 1.95 19.30
N SER A 146 3.01 2.56 19.38
CA SER A 146 3.77 2.86 18.17
C SER A 146 4.54 1.64 17.64
N LEU A 147 4.69 1.55 16.32
CA LEU A 147 5.58 0.57 15.69
C LEU A 147 7.04 0.76 16.13
N GLU A 148 7.46 2.00 16.38
CA GLU A 148 8.77 2.32 16.93
C GLU A 148 9.01 1.64 18.29
N SER A 149 7.97 1.54 19.13
CA SER A 149 8.08 0.87 20.43
C SER A 149 8.33 -0.63 20.26
N PHE A 150 7.69 -1.28 19.28
CA PHE A 150 7.97 -2.67 18.93
C PHE A 150 9.40 -2.84 18.39
N ARG A 151 9.81 -1.99 17.44
CA ARG A 151 11.16 -2.00 16.87
C ARG A 151 12.23 -1.88 17.95
N ASP A 152 12.11 -0.89 18.84
CA ASP A 152 13.11 -0.64 19.88
C ASP A 152 13.20 -1.82 20.86
N ARG A 153 12.08 -2.49 21.13
CA ARG A 153 12.04 -3.68 22.00
C ARG A 153 12.65 -4.91 21.33
N PHE A 154 12.45 -5.10 20.03
CA PHE A 154 13.13 -6.15 19.27
C PHE A 154 14.63 -5.87 19.15
N ALA A 155 15.03 -4.62 18.90
CA ALA A 155 16.43 -4.21 18.81
C ALA A 155 17.21 -4.35 20.13
N ALA A 156 16.52 -4.32 21.28
CA ALA A 156 17.12 -4.53 22.59
C ALA A 156 17.37 -6.02 22.93
N ARG A 157 16.95 -6.95 22.07
CA ARG A 157 17.11 -8.40 22.26
C ARG A 157 18.18 -8.94 21.32
N ASP A 158 18.93 -9.93 21.79
CA ASP A 158 19.97 -10.58 20.99
C ASP A 158 19.41 -11.77 20.21
N GLY A 159 19.68 -11.83 18.90
CA GLY A 159 19.48 -13.01 18.06
C GLY A 159 18.91 -12.70 16.67
N ASP A 160 19.29 -13.53 15.69
CA ASP A 160 18.93 -13.38 14.26
C ASP A 160 17.42 -13.15 14.03
N ARG A 161 16.58 -13.76 14.86
CA ARG A 161 15.12 -13.62 14.76
C ARG A 161 14.63 -12.24 15.18
N ASP A 162 15.24 -11.66 16.21
CA ASP A 162 14.88 -10.32 16.69
C ASP A 162 15.49 -9.25 15.77
N GLU A 163 16.66 -9.50 15.17
CA GLU A 163 17.20 -8.68 14.07
C GLU A 163 16.25 -8.64 12.85
N TYR A 164 15.75 -9.80 12.42
CA TYR A 164 14.75 -9.89 11.34
C TYR A 164 13.49 -9.10 11.66
N ARG A 165 12.95 -9.23 12.88
CA ARG A 165 11.74 -8.52 13.32
C ARG A 165 11.96 -7.01 13.36
N THR A 166 13.11 -6.56 13.88
CA THR A 166 13.50 -5.15 13.85
C THR A 166 13.54 -4.63 12.42
N ALA A 167 14.18 -5.35 11.50
CA ALA A 167 14.27 -4.95 10.09
C ALA A 167 12.88 -4.91 9.42
N LEU A 168 12.01 -5.87 9.71
CA LEU A 168 10.64 -5.92 9.17
C LEU A 168 9.78 -4.75 9.67
N VAL A 169 9.80 -4.47 10.97
CA VAL A 169 9.07 -3.32 11.54
C VAL A 169 9.65 -2.00 11.04
N GLN A 170 10.96 -1.89 10.91
CA GLN A 170 11.60 -0.69 10.36
C GLN A 170 11.17 -0.44 8.91
N ALA A 171 11.15 -1.48 8.07
CA ALA A 171 10.67 -1.38 6.69
C ALA A 171 9.18 -0.95 6.62
N ALA A 172 8.34 -1.41 7.55
CA ALA A 172 6.95 -0.97 7.67
C ALA A 172 6.84 0.52 8.05
N ILE A 173 7.67 1.01 8.99
CA ILE A 173 7.72 2.43 9.37
C ILE A 173 8.17 3.30 8.19
N ASP A 174 9.20 2.85 7.46
CA ASP A 174 9.76 3.60 6.33
C ASP A 174 8.79 3.65 5.14
N ARG A 175 7.98 2.61 4.92
CA ARG A 175 6.84 2.66 4.00
C ARG A 175 5.85 3.74 4.42
N GLY A 176 5.46 3.75 5.70
CA GLY A 176 4.55 4.74 6.27
C GLY A 176 5.00 6.18 6.05
N ARG A 177 6.30 6.46 6.23
CA ARG A 177 6.89 7.78 5.96
C ARG A 177 6.83 8.17 4.49
N ARG A 178 7.18 7.26 3.57
CA ARG A 178 7.13 7.51 2.12
C ARG A 178 5.70 7.82 1.66
N SER A 179 4.70 7.17 2.25
CA SER A 179 3.28 7.45 1.97
C SER A 179 2.73 8.70 2.68
N ALA A 180 3.31 9.13 3.81
CA ALA A 180 2.81 10.24 4.64
C ALA A 180 3.44 11.60 4.29
N SER A 181 4.53 11.61 3.55
CA SER A 181 5.18 12.81 3.07
C SER A 181 4.37 13.46 1.94
N ALA A 182 3.29 14.17 2.31
CA ALA A 182 2.74 15.25 1.50
C ALA A 182 3.71 16.45 1.38
N ASP A 183 4.73 16.53 2.25
CA ASP A 183 5.75 17.60 2.30
C ASP A 183 7.19 17.08 2.17
N GLY A 184 7.40 15.88 1.60
CA GLY A 184 8.75 15.46 1.17
C GLY A 184 9.18 16.24 -0.06
N PRO A 185 10.48 16.23 -0.44
CA PRO A 185 10.86 16.63 -1.79
C PRO A 185 9.93 15.87 -2.77
N PRO A 186 9.32 16.56 -3.74
CA PRO A 186 8.26 15.98 -4.53
C PRO A 186 8.78 14.68 -5.14
N SER A 187 8.06 13.59 -4.90
CA SER A 187 8.42 12.33 -5.54
C SER A 187 8.39 12.56 -7.04
N ILE A 188 9.21 11.82 -7.78
CA ILE A 188 9.20 11.85 -9.24
C ILE A 188 7.78 11.69 -9.81
N VAL A 189 6.93 10.91 -9.13
CA VAL A 189 5.50 10.75 -9.41
C VAL A 189 4.70 12.03 -9.17
N ALA A 190 4.97 12.77 -8.09
CA ALA A 190 4.30 14.04 -7.80
C ALA A 190 4.68 15.14 -8.80
N GLU A 191 5.96 15.25 -9.17
CA GLU A 191 6.43 16.18 -10.22
C GLU A 191 5.81 15.82 -11.57
N TYR A 192 5.85 14.53 -11.93
CA TYR A 192 5.24 14.02 -13.16
C TYR A 192 3.73 14.32 -13.21
N ARG A 193 3.00 14.08 -12.12
CA ARG A 193 1.57 14.39 -12.02
C ARG A 193 1.28 15.88 -12.19
N ALA A 194 2.10 16.74 -11.59
CA ALA A 194 1.95 18.19 -11.73
C ALA A 194 2.14 18.63 -13.19
N LEU A 195 3.21 18.15 -13.83
CA LEU A 195 3.53 18.49 -15.23
C LEU A 195 2.50 17.95 -16.22
N VAL A 196 2.00 16.73 -16.03
CA VAL A 196 0.92 16.18 -16.86
C VAL A 196 -0.37 16.98 -16.68
N ARG A 197 -0.78 17.32 -15.45
CA ARG A 197 -1.97 18.15 -15.21
C ARG A 197 -1.86 19.54 -15.83
N GLU A 198 -0.68 20.14 -15.82
CA GLU A 198 -0.43 21.44 -16.46
C GLU A 198 -0.54 21.33 -17.98
N ARG A 199 0.05 20.29 -18.58
CA ARG A 199 0.16 20.14 -20.03
C ARG A 199 -1.08 19.58 -20.70
N ASP A 200 -1.77 18.66 -20.03
CA ASP A 200 -2.93 17.97 -20.58
C ASP A 200 -3.93 17.60 -19.48
N PRO A 201 -4.82 18.52 -19.10
CA PRO A 201 -5.77 18.35 -18.00
C PRO A 201 -6.90 17.35 -18.32
N VAL A 202 -6.91 16.75 -19.52
CA VAL A 202 -7.85 15.68 -19.88
C VAL A 202 -7.43 14.35 -19.25
N PHE A 203 -6.15 14.19 -18.92
CA PHE A 203 -5.68 13.04 -18.16
C PHE A 203 -5.99 13.24 -16.68
N ASP A 204 -6.77 12.32 -16.14
CA ASP A 204 -6.99 12.21 -14.72
C ASP A 204 -5.96 11.26 -14.11
N LEU A 205 -5.24 11.77 -13.12
CA LEU A 205 -4.20 11.04 -12.38
C LEU A 205 -4.63 10.84 -10.92
N GLU A 206 -5.88 11.20 -10.57
CA GLU A 206 -6.54 10.96 -9.28
C GLU A 206 -7.07 9.54 -9.13
N ALA A 207 -6.74 8.62 -10.06
CA ALA A 207 -6.72 7.22 -9.74
C ALA A 207 -5.68 7.02 -8.62
N GLU A 208 -6.12 7.22 -7.37
CA GLU A 208 -5.57 6.55 -6.23
C GLU A 208 -5.40 5.08 -6.65
N ASN A 209 -4.29 4.49 -6.25
CA ASN A 209 -3.98 3.09 -6.49
C ASN A 209 -4.96 2.17 -5.73
N GLU A 210 -6.26 2.43 -5.77
CA GLU A 210 -7.33 1.61 -5.17
C GLU A 210 -7.52 0.31 -5.96
N ASP A 211 -7.20 0.32 -7.26
CA ASP A 211 -7.34 -0.86 -8.13
C ASP A 211 -6.02 -1.31 -8.76
N ALA A 212 -4.84 -0.97 -8.21
CA ALA A 212 -3.53 -1.39 -8.75
C ALA A 212 -3.21 -2.89 -8.53
N ASP A 213 -4.22 -3.75 -8.56
CA ASP A 213 -4.16 -5.19 -8.28
C ASP A 213 -3.38 -6.02 -9.33
N THR A 214 -2.83 -5.38 -10.36
CA THR A 214 -2.09 -6.05 -11.46
C THR A 214 -0.87 -5.28 -11.95
N VAL A 215 -0.54 -4.12 -11.37
CA VAL A 215 0.71 -3.43 -11.71
C VAL A 215 1.73 -3.88 -10.68
N ALA A 216 2.82 -4.48 -11.16
CA ALA A 216 3.95 -4.91 -10.34
C ALA A 216 4.29 -3.84 -9.29
N ALA A 217 4.72 -4.29 -8.12
CA ALA A 217 5.08 -3.53 -6.92
C ALA A 217 6.23 -2.53 -7.14
N ASP A 218 6.05 -1.59 -8.07
CA ASP A 218 6.96 -0.52 -8.42
C ASP A 218 6.34 0.79 -7.94
N ASP A 219 6.98 1.40 -6.94
CA ASP A 219 6.58 2.67 -6.32
C ASP A 219 6.62 3.86 -7.31
N THR A 220 7.06 3.65 -8.56
CA THR A 220 7.14 4.66 -9.63
C THR A 220 6.16 4.46 -10.79
N ALA A 221 5.25 3.48 -10.71
CA ALA A 221 4.21 3.32 -11.72
C ALA A 221 3.00 4.24 -11.46
N VAL A 222 2.49 4.87 -12.51
CA VAL A 222 1.36 5.81 -12.46
C VAL A 222 0.22 5.29 -13.34
N ALA A 223 -0.91 4.96 -12.73
CA ALA A 223 -2.15 4.71 -13.45
C ALA A 223 -2.73 6.03 -13.97
N ILE A 224 -3.27 5.98 -15.19
CA ILE A 224 -3.72 7.17 -15.92
C ILE A 224 -5.12 6.86 -16.43
N ASP A 225 -6.07 7.69 -16.04
CA ASP A 225 -7.43 7.67 -16.58
C ASP A 225 -7.61 8.84 -17.54
N ALA A 226 -8.50 8.67 -18.52
CA ALA A 226 -8.88 9.73 -19.43
C ALA A 226 -10.28 9.43 -19.99
N PRO A 227 -11.12 10.45 -20.24
CA PRO A 227 -12.47 10.25 -20.80
C PRO A 227 -12.59 9.34 -22.05
N PRO A 228 -11.62 9.25 -22.98
CA PRO A 228 -11.70 8.32 -24.11
C PRO A 228 -11.17 6.90 -23.81
N LEU A 229 -10.71 6.62 -22.60
CA LEU A 229 -10.33 5.27 -22.16
C LEU A 229 -11.61 4.44 -21.96
N ALA A 230 -11.58 3.17 -22.38
CA ALA A 230 -12.71 2.27 -22.14
C ALA A 230 -12.75 1.85 -20.67
N ASP A 231 -13.94 1.65 -20.10
CA ASP A 231 -14.15 1.35 -18.68
C ASP A 231 -13.38 0.11 -18.17
N ASP A 232 -13.09 -0.85 -19.06
CA ASP A 232 -12.35 -2.08 -18.75
C ASP A 232 -10.86 -2.02 -19.11
N HIS A 233 -10.41 -0.95 -19.78
CA HIS A 233 -9.01 -0.76 -20.14
C HIS A 233 -8.24 -0.03 -19.04
N ARG A 234 -6.93 -0.27 -18.98
CA ARG A 234 -6.04 0.40 -18.01
C ARG A 234 -4.81 0.93 -18.69
N LEU A 235 -4.51 2.21 -18.47
CA LEU A 235 -3.30 2.86 -18.98
C LEU A 235 -2.34 3.11 -17.81
N VAL A 236 -1.10 2.66 -17.95
CA VAL A 236 -0.10 2.72 -16.87
C VAL A 236 1.23 3.19 -17.42
N HIS A 237 1.86 4.15 -16.76
CA HIS A 237 3.22 4.58 -17.07
C HIS A 237 4.18 4.16 -15.94
N ALA A 238 5.09 3.22 -16.21
CA ALA A 238 6.19 2.90 -15.31
C ALA A 238 7.35 3.89 -15.59
N LEU A 239 7.49 4.90 -14.71
CA LEU A 239 8.34 6.06 -14.96
C LEU A 239 9.82 5.68 -15.10
N THR A 240 10.33 4.89 -14.16
CA THR A 240 11.76 4.50 -14.13
C THR A 240 12.11 3.45 -15.17
N ASP A 241 11.16 2.58 -15.52
CA ASP A 241 11.31 1.59 -16.59
C ASP A 241 11.14 2.20 -18.00
N GLY A 242 10.60 3.42 -18.10
CA GLY A 242 10.36 4.10 -19.37
C GLY A 242 9.36 3.34 -20.25
N THR A 243 8.25 2.88 -19.67
CA THR A 243 7.24 2.14 -20.44
C THR A 243 5.83 2.64 -20.17
N VAL A 244 5.06 2.77 -21.25
CA VAL A 244 3.63 3.09 -21.21
C VAL A 244 2.85 1.88 -21.73
N ASP A 245 2.02 1.32 -20.86
CA ASP A 245 1.26 0.10 -21.09
C ASP A 245 -0.24 0.38 -21.14
N LEU A 246 -0.88 -0.02 -22.24
CA LEU A 246 -2.33 -0.19 -22.30
C LEU A 246 -2.67 -1.66 -22.08
N ARG A 247 -3.33 -1.95 -20.97
CA ARG A 247 -3.80 -3.29 -20.59
C ARG A 247 -5.28 -3.46 -20.94
N ILE A 248 -5.61 -4.53 -21.64
CA ILE A 248 -6.96 -4.93 -22.01
C ILE A 248 -7.25 -6.31 -21.38
N PRO A 249 -7.93 -6.37 -20.24
CA PRO A 249 -8.29 -7.61 -19.55
C PRO A 249 -9.08 -8.58 -20.44
N GLY A 250 -8.91 -9.88 -20.23
CA GLY A 250 -9.59 -10.94 -20.99
C GLY A 250 -9.21 -11.09 -22.47
N ALA A 251 -8.36 -10.21 -23.02
CA ALA A 251 -8.01 -10.20 -24.44
C ALA A 251 -6.72 -10.97 -24.79
N ALA A 252 -6.02 -11.58 -23.82
CA ALA A 252 -4.75 -12.28 -24.06
C ALA A 252 -4.86 -13.38 -25.14
N VAL A 253 -5.95 -14.15 -25.12
CA VAL A 253 -6.20 -15.23 -26.10
C VAL A 253 -6.40 -14.73 -27.54
N HIS A 254 -6.64 -13.43 -27.70
CA HIS A 254 -6.91 -12.79 -28.98
C HIS A 254 -5.73 -12.02 -29.56
N LEU A 255 -4.53 -12.05 -28.95
CA LEU A 255 -3.37 -11.24 -29.37
C LEU A 255 -3.13 -11.23 -30.89
N ARG A 256 -3.06 -12.39 -31.54
CA ARG A 256 -2.78 -12.46 -32.99
C ARG A 256 -3.91 -11.87 -33.84
N ALA A 257 -5.17 -12.11 -33.42
CA ALA A 257 -6.33 -11.58 -34.12
C ALA A 257 -6.44 -10.07 -33.90
N PHE A 258 -6.14 -9.60 -32.69
CA PHE A 258 -6.08 -8.19 -32.33
C PHE A 258 -5.01 -7.45 -33.14
N ALA A 259 -3.78 -7.96 -33.17
CA ALA A 259 -2.67 -7.39 -33.92
C ALA A 259 -3.00 -7.27 -35.41
N ALA A 260 -3.60 -8.30 -36.01
CA ALA A 260 -4.02 -8.26 -37.42
C ALA A 260 -5.17 -7.26 -37.67
N ARG A 261 -6.11 -7.16 -36.73
CA ARG A 261 -7.31 -6.32 -36.85
C ARG A 261 -7.02 -4.83 -36.65
N TYR A 262 -6.08 -4.50 -35.77
CA TYR A 262 -5.72 -3.13 -35.40
C TYR A 262 -4.35 -2.70 -35.91
N ALA A 263 -3.75 -3.44 -36.86
CA ALA A 263 -2.42 -3.15 -37.43
C ALA A 263 -2.23 -1.72 -37.94
N THR A 264 -3.31 -1.05 -38.38
CA THR A 264 -3.28 0.34 -38.87
C THR A 264 -3.55 1.37 -37.77
N ALA A 265 -3.99 0.94 -36.59
CA ALA A 265 -4.29 1.78 -35.45
C ALA A 265 -3.19 1.70 -34.39
N ILE A 266 -2.53 0.56 -34.25
CA ILE A 266 -1.42 0.34 -33.34
C ILE A 266 -0.19 1.09 -33.87
N PRO A 267 0.46 1.94 -33.05
CA PRO A 267 1.71 2.57 -33.42
C PRO A 267 2.77 1.55 -33.82
N PRO A 268 3.62 1.83 -34.82
CA PRO A 268 4.55 0.84 -35.38
C PRO A 268 5.66 0.40 -34.40
N ALA A 269 5.88 1.16 -33.32
CA ALA A 269 6.85 0.85 -32.27
C ALA A 269 6.23 0.14 -31.05
N THR A 270 4.94 -0.22 -31.09
CA THR A 270 4.26 -0.88 -29.98
C THR A 270 4.57 -2.37 -29.91
N GLU A 271 5.03 -2.82 -28.75
CA GLU A 271 5.16 -4.23 -28.43
C GLU A 271 3.82 -4.79 -27.96
N LEU A 272 3.43 -5.95 -28.49
CA LEU A 272 2.21 -6.66 -28.10
C LEU A 272 2.60 -7.85 -27.22
N LEU A 273 2.22 -7.77 -25.95
CA LEU A 273 2.55 -8.74 -24.91
C LEU A 273 1.26 -9.31 -24.30
N THR A 274 1.40 -10.38 -23.53
CA THR A 274 0.34 -10.92 -22.68
C THR A 274 0.82 -10.93 -21.25
N ASP A 275 -0.02 -10.47 -20.34
CA ASP A 275 0.23 -10.50 -18.89
C ASP A 275 -1.00 -11.12 -18.22
N GLY A 276 -0.87 -12.34 -17.71
CA GLY A 276 -2.01 -13.12 -17.24
C GLY A 276 -3.07 -13.34 -18.33
N ASP A 277 -4.29 -12.85 -18.08
CA ASP A 277 -5.42 -12.87 -19.02
C ASP A 277 -5.55 -11.58 -19.84
N ALA A 278 -4.72 -10.57 -19.58
CA ALA A 278 -4.72 -9.29 -20.26
C ALA A 278 -3.80 -9.26 -21.49
N LEU A 279 -4.25 -8.55 -22.53
CA LEU A 279 -3.41 -8.13 -23.64
C LEU A 279 -2.75 -6.79 -23.25
N VAL A 280 -1.44 -6.69 -23.43
CA VAL A 280 -0.68 -5.47 -23.11
C VAL A 280 -0.08 -4.90 -24.39
N LEU A 281 -0.38 -3.63 -24.67
CA LEU A 281 0.26 -2.83 -25.69
C LEU A 281 1.27 -1.92 -25.00
N ARG A 282 2.56 -2.18 -25.21
CA ARG A 282 3.66 -1.47 -24.57
C ARG A 282 4.35 -0.54 -25.56
N LEU A 283 4.52 0.72 -25.18
CA LEU A 283 5.40 1.66 -25.83
C LEU A 283 6.58 1.96 -24.92
N SER A 284 7.79 1.89 -25.47
CA SER A 284 8.98 2.39 -24.79
C SER A 284 9.05 3.90 -24.95
N VAL A 285 9.23 4.59 -23.84
CA VAL A 285 9.44 6.04 -23.73
C VAL A 285 10.73 6.29 -22.93
N PRO A 286 11.33 7.48 -22.97
CA PRO A 286 12.48 7.77 -22.13
C PRO A 286 12.13 7.55 -20.65
N ALA A 287 12.99 6.85 -19.93
CA ALA A 287 12.86 6.68 -18.50
C ALA A 287 12.93 8.04 -17.81
N ILE A 288 12.01 8.27 -16.89
CA ILE A 288 11.99 9.44 -16.02
C ILE A 288 12.53 8.92 -14.68
N ASP A 289 13.72 9.38 -14.31
CA ASP A 289 14.32 9.14 -12.99
C ASP A 289 14.58 10.47 -12.28
N SER A 290 14.63 10.43 -10.97
CA SER A 290 15.09 11.54 -10.13
C SER A 290 16.62 11.62 -10.23
N ASP A 291 17.12 12.41 -11.17
CA ASP A 291 18.55 12.67 -11.33
C ASP A 291 19.13 13.31 -10.06
N SER A 292 19.69 12.49 -9.17
CA SER A 292 20.76 12.90 -8.26
C SER A 292 22.08 12.58 -8.93
N SER A 293 22.40 13.31 -9.99
CA SER A 293 23.67 13.14 -10.69
C SER A 293 24.82 13.63 -9.78
N GLU A 294 25.57 12.68 -9.23
CA GLU A 294 26.94 12.88 -8.74
C GLU A 294 27.88 13.18 -9.92
N ASN A 295 27.66 14.27 -10.66
CA ASN A 295 28.65 14.81 -11.57
C ASN A 295 28.65 16.34 -11.58
N ASP A 296 29.82 16.84 -11.20
CA ASP A 296 30.28 18.22 -11.12
C ASP A 296 30.04 19.05 -12.40
N ASP A 297 29.98 20.37 -12.17
CA ASP A 297 30.11 21.49 -13.13
C ASP A 297 28.89 21.92 -13.97
N ALA A 298 27.92 22.57 -13.32
CA ALA A 298 27.26 23.76 -13.88
C ALA A 298 26.78 24.73 -12.78
N LEU A 299 27.36 25.93 -12.77
CA LEU A 299 26.92 27.08 -11.98
C LEU A 299 25.58 27.61 -12.53
N ASP A 300 24.67 27.95 -11.61
CA ASP A 300 23.35 28.61 -11.85
C ASP A 300 22.33 27.82 -12.68
N GLY A 301 21.47 27.05 -12.00
CA GLY A 301 20.24 26.49 -12.57
C GLY A 301 19.56 25.50 -11.61
N ASP A 302 18.26 25.65 -11.43
CA ASP A 302 17.36 24.86 -10.57
C ASP A 302 17.53 23.33 -10.79
N ALA A 303 18.13 22.62 -9.82
CA ALA A 303 18.65 21.26 -9.99
C ALA A 303 17.74 20.16 -9.38
N THR A 304 16.43 20.26 -9.59
CA THR A 304 15.44 19.23 -9.19
C THR A 304 14.26 19.19 -10.17
N ALA A 305 14.50 19.12 -11.48
CA ALA A 305 13.43 19.05 -12.46
C ALA A 305 13.53 17.75 -13.25
N ILE A 306 12.47 16.94 -13.24
CA ILE A 306 12.34 15.83 -14.17
C ILE A 306 12.51 16.30 -15.63
N ASP A 307 13.00 15.41 -16.50
CA ASP A 307 13.17 15.72 -17.92
C ASP A 307 11.80 15.98 -18.57
N GLU A 308 11.50 17.26 -18.73
CA GLU A 308 10.29 17.76 -19.37
C GLU A 308 10.09 17.22 -20.79
N ALA A 309 11.16 16.90 -21.54
CA ALA A 309 11.04 16.31 -22.86
C ALA A 309 10.60 14.84 -22.78
N ALA A 310 11.09 14.10 -21.79
CA ALA A 310 10.65 12.73 -21.51
C ALA A 310 9.15 12.69 -21.15
N VAL A 311 8.66 13.67 -20.39
CA VAL A 311 7.22 13.82 -20.11
C VAL A 311 6.41 14.07 -21.39
N ASP A 312 6.89 14.89 -22.32
CA ASP A 312 6.20 15.14 -23.60
C ASP A 312 6.15 13.91 -24.50
N GLU A 313 7.22 13.11 -24.53
CA GLU A 313 7.23 11.83 -25.24
C GLU A 313 6.27 10.84 -24.60
N ALA A 314 6.20 10.78 -23.27
CA ALA A 314 5.21 9.97 -22.55
C ALA A 314 3.78 10.40 -22.86
N LEU A 315 3.47 11.70 -22.84
CA LEU A 315 2.14 12.22 -23.22
C LEU A 315 1.76 11.86 -24.66
N THR A 316 2.73 11.84 -25.57
CA THR A 316 2.51 11.40 -26.95
C THR A 316 2.15 9.92 -27.01
N ALA A 317 2.90 9.07 -26.30
CA ALA A 317 2.62 7.64 -26.20
C ALA A 317 1.25 7.34 -25.57
N LEU A 318 0.87 8.09 -24.53
CA LEU A 318 -0.43 7.97 -23.87
C LEU A 318 -1.58 8.29 -24.84
N ARG A 319 -1.48 9.38 -25.60
CA ARG A 319 -2.50 9.76 -26.60
C ARG A 319 -2.62 8.74 -27.73
N ASP A 320 -1.48 8.18 -28.17
CA ASP A 320 -1.46 7.14 -29.18
C ASP A 320 -2.18 5.87 -28.71
N LEU A 321 -1.94 5.43 -27.48
CA LEU A 321 -2.63 4.26 -26.91
C LEU A 321 -4.10 4.53 -26.58
N LEU A 322 -4.45 5.74 -26.12
CA LEU A 322 -5.85 6.14 -25.95
C LEU A 322 -6.63 6.05 -27.27
N THR A 323 -6.02 6.50 -28.37
CA THR A 323 -6.63 6.39 -29.71
C THR A 323 -6.87 4.92 -30.11
N VAL A 324 -6.01 4.00 -29.67
CA VAL A 324 -6.22 2.56 -29.87
C VAL A 324 -7.38 2.07 -29.02
N SER A 325 -7.42 2.45 -27.74
CA SER A 325 -8.50 2.11 -26.80
C SER A 325 -9.87 2.53 -27.34
N GLU A 326 -10.03 3.79 -27.74
CA GLU A 326 -11.28 4.35 -28.28
C GLU A 326 -11.77 3.55 -29.50
N ARG A 327 -10.87 3.21 -30.43
CA ARG A 327 -11.19 2.41 -31.61
C ARG A 327 -11.58 0.96 -31.32
N VAL A 328 -11.09 0.42 -30.20
CA VAL A 328 -11.48 -0.92 -29.72
C VAL A 328 -12.89 -0.87 -29.12
N ALA A 329 -13.20 0.16 -28.32
CA ALA A 329 -14.51 0.37 -27.71
C ALA A 329 -15.62 0.66 -28.74
N ASP A 330 -15.39 1.59 -29.68
CA ASP A 330 -16.35 2.03 -30.70
C ASP A 330 -16.87 0.92 -31.63
N ARG A 331 -16.14 -0.19 -31.74
CA ARG A 331 -16.48 -1.32 -32.61
C ARG A 331 -16.91 -2.58 -31.87
N SER A 332 -16.98 -2.50 -30.55
CA SER A 332 -17.51 -3.55 -29.67
C SER A 332 -18.96 -3.28 -29.26
N SER A 333 -19.45 -2.04 -29.48
CA SER A 333 -20.87 -1.64 -29.46
C SER A 333 -21.56 -1.87 -30.80
#